data_AF-A0A821KQQ7-F1
#
_entry.id   AF-A0A821KQQ7-F1
#
_cell.length_a   1.000
_cell.length_b   1.000
_cell.length_c   1.000
_cell.angle_alpha   90.00
_cell.angle_beta   90.00
_cell.angle_gamma   90.00
#
_symmetry.space_group_name_H-M   'P 1'
#
loop_
_entity.id
_entity.type
_entity.pdbx_description
1 polymer ?
#
loop_
_entity_poly.entity_id
_entity_poly.type
_entity_poly.pdbx_seq_one_letter_code
_entity_poly.pdbx_strand_id
1 'polypeptide(L)'
;LNYFITLAIHSSRVIDIQRLQFPLRMKREFLIKLCIFHGEPVCTSKSTDKNDNQFDGITIYELKKYWDGLIVLVENRHPSKYVHFHFRCTVSQNTLISRKDSQRELFDVIPPNYRQIITTISRKSSSSSFTIGHDFQYLLSSQNVIKQGEGIKQKHWPTIDESQSSDDIHLPQSISSAKRK
;
A
#
# COMPACT_ATOMS: atom_id res chain seq x y z
N LEU A 1 12.62 -4.50 13.58
CA LEU A 1 11.59 -5.55 13.48
C LEU A 1 11.80 -6.22 12.13
N ASN A 2 12.20 -7.49 12.12
CA ASN A 2 12.38 -8.23 10.87
C ASN A 2 11.00 -8.65 10.38
N TYR A 3 10.55 -8.09 9.25
CA TYR A 3 9.26 -8.42 8.64
C TYR A 3 9.40 -9.73 7.85
N PHE A 4 8.78 -10.80 8.36
CA PHE A 4 8.68 -12.09 7.68
C PHE A 4 7.29 -12.23 7.06
N ILE A 5 7.25 -12.52 5.76
CA ILE A 5 6.02 -12.93 5.07
C ILE A 5 6.08 -14.46 5.01
N THR A 6 5.11 -15.11 5.64
CA THR A 6 4.96 -16.56 5.59
C THR A 6 3.98 -16.90 4.48
N LEU A 7 4.47 -17.43 3.36
CA LEU A 7 3.63 -18.05 2.34
C LEU A 7 3.48 -19.54 2.69
N ALA A 8 2.25 -19.96 3.01
CA ALA A 8 1.94 -21.37 3.21
C ALA A 8 1.39 -21.96 1.91
N ILE A 9 2.06 -22.96 1.35
CA ILE A 9 1.58 -23.73 0.20
C ILE A 9 1.07 -25.06 0.75
N HIS A 10 -0.22 -25.35 0.55
CA HIS A 10 -0.82 -26.61 0.95
C HIS A 10 -0.75 -27.61 -0.22
N SER A 11 -0.26 -28.82 0.03
CA SER A 11 -0.21 -29.92 -0.93
C SER A 11 -0.73 -31.20 -0.29
N SER A 12 -1.28 -32.08 -1.11
CA SER A 12 -1.73 -33.42 -0.73
C SER A 12 -0.59 -34.43 -0.53
N ARG A 13 0.68 -34.00 -0.68
CA ARG A 13 1.89 -34.80 -0.43
C ARG A 13 2.75 -34.13 0.63
N VAL A 14 3.59 -34.92 1.32
CA VAL A 14 4.60 -34.40 2.27
C VAL A 14 5.47 -33.38 1.54
N ILE A 15 5.27 -32.10 1.83
CA ILE A 15 6.13 -31.04 1.33
C ILE A 15 7.15 -30.76 2.42
N ASP A 16 8.41 -30.76 2.05
CA ASP A 16 9.44 -30.10 2.85
C ASP A 16 9.11 -28.61 2.95
N ILE A 17 8.84 -28.12 4.16
CA ILE A 17 8.47 -26.72 4.39
C ILE A 17 9.76 -25.95 4.65
N GLN A 18 10.37 -25.44 3.58
CA GLN A 18 11.50 -24.54 3.69
C GLN A 18 11.03 -23.09 3.86
N ARG A 19 11.43 -22.44 4.96
CA ARG A 19 11.25 -20.99 5.12
C ARG A 19 12.30 -20.24 4.31
N LEU A 20 11.93 -19.82 3.12
CA LEU A 20 12.78 -19.00 2.26
C LEU A 20 12.76 -17.53 2.72
N GLN A 21 13.94 -16.93 2.86
CA GLN A 21 14.09 -15.50 3.09
C GLN A 21 14.26 -14.79 1.75
N PHE A 22 13.23 -14.08 1.31
CA PHE A 22 13.31 -13.26 0.11
C PHE A 22 13.81 -11.85 0.46
N PRO A 23 14.63 -11.22 -0.40
CA PRO A 23 14.94 -9.80 -0.31
C PRO A 23 13.66 -8.95 -0.29
N LEU A 24 13.68 -7.85 0.47
CA LEU A 24 12.48 -7.04 0.70
C LEU A 24 11.97 -6.42 -0.62
N ARG A 25 12.85 -6.11 -1.57
CA ARG A 25 12.47 -5.76 -2.95
C ARG A 25 11.60 -6.84 -3.62
N MET A 26 11.95 -8.12 -3.53
CA MET A 26 11.14 -9.19 -4.12
C MET A 26 9.78 -9.31 -3.42
N LYS A 27 9.76 -9.18 -2.10
CA LYS A 27 8.49 -9.17 -1.33
C LYS A 27 7.60 -8.01 -1.79
N ARG A 28 8.15 -6.81 -1.95
CA ARG A 28 7.44 -5.64 -2.47
C ARG A 28 6.84 -5.89 -3.86
N GLU A 29 7.65 -6.36 -4.80
CA GLU A 29 7.21 -6.70 -6.17
C GLU A 29 6.09 -7.74 -6.17
N PHE A 30 6.23 -8.77 -5.32
CA PHE A 30 5.22 -9.80 -5.16
C PHE A 30 3.90 -9.21 -4.66
N LEU A 31 3.92 -8.43 -3.57
CA LEU A 31 2.71 -7.81 -3.01
C LEU A 31 2.06 -6.84 -4.00
N ILE A 32 2.85 -6.05 -4.73
CA ILE A 32 2.36 -5.16 -5.79
C ILE A 32 1.65 -5.95 -6.88
N LYS A 33 2.28 -7.02 -7.40
CA LYS A 33 1.66 -7.86 -8.42
C LYS A 33 0.40 -8.52 -7.88
N LEU A 34 0.43 -9.02 -6.65
CA LEU A 34 -0.72 -9.63 -6.00
C LEU A 34 -1.90 -8.66 -5.92
N CYS A 35 -1.68 -7.41 -5.52
CA CYS A 35 -2.70 -6.37 -5.51
C CYS A 35 -3.21 -6.03 -6.92
N ILE A 36 -2.33 -5.91 -7.91
CA ILE A 36 -2.73 -5.56 -9.29
C ILE A 36 -3.58 -6.69 -9.92
N PHE A 37 -3.24 -7.95 -9.67
CA PHE A 37 -3.93 -9.10 -10.27
C PHE A 37 -5.16 -9.56 -9.49
N HIS A 38 -5.15 -9.45 -8.16
CA HIS A 38 -6.19 -10.03 -7.29
C HIS A 38 -6.86 -9.02 -6.36
N GLY A 39 -6.33 -7.80 -6.25
CA GLY A 39 -6.95 -6.74 -5.47
C GLY A 39 -8.18 -6.18 -6.16
N GLU A 40 -9.13 -5.71 -5.37
CA GLU A 40 -10.30 -4.99 -5.87
C GLU A 40 -9.94 -3.51 -6.07
N PRO A 41 -10.11 -2.94 -7.27
CA PRO A 41 -9.96 -1.51 -7.46
C PRO A 41 -11.12 -0.80 -6.77
N VAL A 42 -10.81 0.19 -5.94
CA VAL A 42 -11.82 1.00 -5.25
C VAL A 42 -12.16 2.21 -6.12
N CYS A 43 -13.43 2.35 -6.49
CA CYS A 43 -13.92 3.52 -7.19
C CYS A 43 -13.85 4.75 -6.28
N THR A 44 -12.98 5.70 -6.62
CA THR A 44 -12.89 6.97 -5.89
C THR A 44 -13.80 7.99 -6.57
N SER A 45 -15.05 8.08 -6.12
CA SER A 45 -15.99 9.06 -6.62
C SER A 45 -15.60 10.47 -6.14
N LYS A 46 -14.76 11.17 -6.90
CA LYS A 46 -14.59 12.62 -6.80
C LYS A 46 -14.74 13.32 -8.15
N SER A 47 -15.60 12.82 -9.03
CA SER A 47 -16.18 13.66 -10.09
C SER A 47 -17.51 14.23 -9.59
N THR A 48 -17.46 15.36 -8.89
CA THR A 48 -18.67 16.15 -8.61
C THR A 48 -19.21 16.84 -9.87
N ASP A 49 -18.47 16.78 -10.98
CA ASP A 49 -18.89 17.28 -12.28
C ASP A 49 -19.25 16.14 -13.23
N LYS A 50 -20.52 16.08 -13.61
CA LYS A 50 -21.10 15.12 -14.58
C LYS A 50 -20.52 15.23 -16.02
N ASN A 51 -19.53 16.10 -16.25
CA ASN A 51 -18.94 16.36 -17.57
C ASN A 51 -17.49 15.91 -17.74
N ASP A 52 -16.76 15.54 -16.67
CA ASP A 52 -15.38 15.07 -16.80
C ASP A 52 -15.31 13.55 -16.64
N ASN A 53 -15.38 12.86 -17.78
CA ASN A 53 -14.89 11.48 -17.95
C ASN A 53 -13.35 11.41 -17.83
N GLN A 54 -12.73 12.28 -17.02
CA GLN A 54 -11.30 12.39 -16.89
C GLN A 54 -10.87 11.61 -15.65
N PHE A 55 -10.47 10.36 -15.89
CA PHE A 55 -9.75 9.55 -14.92
C PHE A 55 -8.57 10.36 -14.38
N ASP A 56 -8.56 10.61 -13.07
CA ASP A 56 -7.55 11.45 -12.40
C ASP A 56 -6.15 10.80 -12.33
N GLY A 57 -6.00 9.62 -12.95
CA GLY A 57 -4.76 8.86 -13.01
C GLY A 57 -4.54 7.99 -11.77
N ILE A 58 -5.47 7.96 -10.80
CA ILE A 58 -5.26 7.28 -9.53
C ILE A 58 -6.02 5.96 -9.49
N THR A 59 -5.38 4.91 -8.99
CA THR A 59 -6.06 3.64 -8.71
C THR A 59 -5.66 3.14 -7.35
N ILE A 60 -6.64 2.83 -6.51
CA ILE A 60 -6.43 2.27 -5.18
C ILE A 60 -6.91 0.83 -5.22
N TYR A 61 -6.05 -0.10 -4.82
CA TYR A 61 -6.37 -1.53 -4.74
C TYR A 61 -6.45 -1.95 -3.28
N GLU A 62 -7.53 -2.65 -2.95
CA GLU A 62 -7.66 -3.39 -1.69
C GLU A 62 -7.54 -4.88 -1.96
N LEU A 63 -6.54 -5.53 -1.38
CA LEU A 63 -6.48 -7.00 -1.35
C LEU A 63 -6.94 -7.51 0.02
N LYS A 64 -8.22 -7.85 0.11
CA LYS A 64 -8.87 -8.42 1.31
C LYS A 64 -9.39 -9.85 1.13
N LYS A 65 -9.48 -10.32 -0.12
CA LYS A 65 -9.97 -11.67 -0.43
C LYS A 65 -8.86 -12.70 -0.29
N TYR A 66 -9.23 -13.92 0.07
CA TYR A 66 -8.36 -15.11 0.13
C TYR A 66 -7.33 -15.15 1.27
N TRP A 67 -7.36 -14.21 2.22
CA TRP A 67 -6.50 -14.24 3.40
C TRP A 67 -7.08 -13.38 4.55
N ASP A 68 -6.62 -13.63 5.78
CA ASP A 68 -7.02 -12.87 6.98
C ASP A 68 -6.20 -11.56 7.11
N GLY A 69 -6.47 -10.60 6.22
CA GLY A 69 -5.77 -9.32 6.22
C GLY A 69 -6.22 -8.32 5.16
N LEU A 70 -5.47 -7.23 5.05
CA LEU A 70 -5.67 -6.14 4.10
C LEU A 70 -4.31 -5.67 3.54
N ILE A 71 -4.21 -5.51 2.22
CA ILE A 71 -3.16 -4.72 1.59
C ILE A 71 -3.80 -3.54 0.87
N VAL A 72 -3.28 -2.34 1.11
CA VAL A 72 -3.67 -1.14 0.36
C VAL A 72 -2.50 -0.73 -0.55
N LEU A 73 -2.73 -0.79 -1.85
CA LEU A 73 -1.79 -0.32 -2.89
C LEU A 73 -2.41 0.89 -3.59
N VAL A 74 -1.63 1.94 -3.79
CA VAL A 74 -2.03 3.10 -4.59
C VAL A 74 -1.13 3.20 -5.80
N GLU A 75 -1.71 3.27 -6.99
CA GLU A 75 -1.02 3.60 -8.23
C GLU A 75 -1.31 5.06 -8.61
N ASN A 76 -0.27 5.88 -8.63
CA ASN A 76 -0.30 7.23 -9.15
C ASN A 76 0.20 7.24 -10.59
N ARG A 77 -0.71 7.15 -11.56
CA ARG A 77 -0.41 7.30 -12.99
C ARG A 77 -0.53 8.75 -13.48
N HIS A 78 -0.76 9.70 -12.58
CA HIS A 78 -0.79 11.10 -12.97
C HIS A 78 0.62 11.54 -13.37
N PRO A 79 0.81 12.26 -14.51
CA PRO A 79 2.13 12.55 -15.05
C PRO A 79 2.96 13.53 -14.21
N SER A 80 2.30 14.45 -13.47
CA SER A 80 2.99 15.56 -12.78
C SER A 80 2.53 15.85 -11.35
N LYS A 81 1.55 15.12 -10.80
CA LYS A 81 0.97 15.42 -9.48
C LYS A 81 1.34 14.32 -8.50
N TYR A 82 1.67 14.74 -7.28
CA TYR A 82 1.80 13.85 -6.14
C TYR A 82 0.41 13.48 -5.62
N VAL A 83 0.28 12.28 -5.08
CA VAL A 83 -0.90 11.87 -4.32
C VAL A 83 -0.60 12.01 -2.84
N HIS A 84 -1.30 12.91 -2.18
CA HIS A 84 -1.34 12.98 -0.73
C HIS A 84 -2.38 11.98 -0.27
N PHE A 85 -1.94 10.90 0.37
CA PHE A 85 -2.78 9.80 0.81
C PHE A 85 -2.88 9.81 2.33
N HIS A 86 -4.10 9.68 2.84
CA HIS A 86 -4.37 9.53 4.26
C HIS A 86 -5.18 8.25 4.45
N PHE A 87 -4.59 7.27 5.13
CA PHE A 87 -5.24 6.03 5.51
C PHE A 87 -5.49 6.05 7.02
N ARG A 88 -6.67 5.64 7.44
CA ARG A 88 -7.05 5.51 8.84
C ARG A 88 -7.58 4.11 9.11
N CYS A 89 -6.98 3.39 10.05
CA CYS A 89 -7.57 2.16 10.56
C CYS A 89 -8.52 2.49 11.73
N THR A 90 -9.82 2.45 11.44
CA THR A 90 -10.90 2.82 12.36
C THR A 90 -11.17 1.75 13.41
N VAL A 91 -11.01 0.48 13.05
CA VAL A 91 -11.17 -0.66 13.95
C VAL A 91 -10.06 -1.65 13.70
N SER A 92 -9.34 -2.04 14.76
CA SER A 92 -8.27 -3.02 14.64
C SER A 92 -8.27 -3.93 15.87
N GLN A 93 -8.80 -5.14 15.72
CA GLN A 93 -8.80 -6.16 16.77
C GLN A 93 -7.97 -7.34 16.28
N ASN A 94 -6.99 -7.76 17.10
CA ASN A 94 -6.13 -8.90 16.79
C ASN A 94 -5.41 -8.79 15.43
N THR A 95 -4.88 -7.60 15.14
CA THR A 95 -4.19 -7.28 13.89
C THR A 95 -2.76 -6.79 14.13
N LEU A 96 -1.93 -6.91 13.11
CA LEU A 96 -0.59 -6.36 13.01
C LEU A 96 -0.54 -5.48 11.77
N ILE A 97 -0.14 -4.22 11.93
CA ILE A 97 0.00 -3.25 10.85
C ILE A 97 1.50 -3.12 10.53
N SER A 98 1.88 -3.15 9.25
CA SER A 98 3.30 -3.14 8.85
C SER A 98 3.99 -1.82 9.13
N ARG A 99 3.26 -0.70 9.03
CA ARG A 99 3.76 0.62 9.42
C ARG A 99 3.57 0.83 10.92
N LYS A 100 4.66 1.25 11.59
CA LYS A 100 4.62 1.67 13.00
C LYS A 100 4.00 3.05 13.09
N ASP A 101 2.69 3.12 13.19
CA ASP A 101 2.02 4.35 13.65
C ASP A 101 1.16 4.04 14.88
N SER A 102 1.48 4.70 15.98
CA SER A 102 0.76 4.59 17.26
C SER A 102 -0.68 5.07 17.16
N GLN A 103 -0.99 5.96 16.21
CA GLN A 103 -2.31 6.57 16.05
C GLN A 103 -3.16 5.86 15.01
N ARG A 104 -2.64 4.81 14.34
CA ARG A 104 -3.34 4.05 13.28
C ARG A 104 -3.79 4.90 12.09
N GLU A 105 -3.26 6.12 11.99
CA GLU A 105 -3.34 6.97 10.82
C GLU A 105 -2.02 6.84 10.07
N LEU A 106 -2.07 6.87 8.74
CA LEU A 106 -0.89 6.78 7.89
C LEU A 106 -1.03 7.83 6.81
N PHE A 107 -0.06 8.74 6.77
CA PHE A 107 0.05 9.71 5.69
C PHE A 107 1.18 9.30 4.76
N ASP A 108 0.92 9.46 3.46
CA ASP A 108 1.90 9.17 2.43
C ASP A 108 1.86 10.19 1.31
N VAL A 109 3.01 10.43 0.68
CA VAL A 109 3.16 11.27 -0.51
C VAL A 109 3.72 10.42 -1.62
N ILE A 110 2.89 10.09 -2.61
CA ILE A 110 3.26 9.17 -3.69
C ILE A 110 3.65 9.99 -4.92
N PRO A 111 4.89 9.84 -5.45
CA PRO A 111 5.34 10.60 -6.61
C PRO A 111 4.55 10.32 -7.90
N PRO A 112 4.59 11.23 -8.89
CA PRO A 112 4.01 11.01 -10.21
C PRO A 112 4.60 9.78 -10.91
N ASN A 113 3.76 8.93 -11.52
CA ASN A 113 4.16 7.66 -12.16
C ASN A 113 4.79 6.63 -11.21
N TYR A 114 4.40 6.64 -9.94
CA TYR A 114 4.81 5.64 -8.96
C TYR A 114 3.61 4.90 -8.37
N ARG A 115 3.88 3.72 -7.85
CA ARG A 115 2.94 2.93 -7.04
C ARG A 115 3.50 2.67 -5.66
N GLN A 116 2.63 2.52 -4.68
CA GLN A 116 3.02 2.47 -3.28
C GLN A 116 2.13 1.53 -2.47
N ILE A 117 2.75 0.59 -1.75
CA ILE A 117 2.06 -0.17 -0.69
C ILE A 117 1.93 0.72 0.53
N ILE A 118 0.75 1.25 0.80
CA ILE A 118 0.48 2.13 1.94
C ILE A 118 0.60 1.34 3.23
N THR A 119 -0.02 0.16 3.29
CA THR A 119 0.04 -0.68 4.48
C THR A 119 -0.30 -2.12 4.15
N THR A 120 0.20 -3.04 4.97
CA THR A 120 -0.32 -4.40 5.09
C THR A 120 -0.81 -4.61 6.52
N ILE A 121 -2.03 -5.09 6.68
CA ILE A 121 -2.62 -5.46 7.96
C ILE A 121 -2.84 -6.97 7.93
N SER A 122 -2.28 -7.71 8.89
CA SER A 122 -2.49 -9.15 9.00
C SER A 122 -3.08 -9.50 10.36
N ARG A 123 -3.79 -10.63 10.44
CA ARG A 123 -4.19 -11.19 11.73
C ARG A 123 -2.95 -11.51 12.59
N LYS A 124 -3.00 -11.14 13.87
CA LYS A 124 -1.91 -11.34 14.84
C LYS A 124 -1.93 -12.74 15.46
N SER A 125 -3.11 -13.25 15.79
CA SER A 125 -3.30 -14.59 16.40
C SER A 125 -4.49 -15.31 15.75
N SER A 126 -4.36 -16.61 15.49
CA SER A 126 -5.47 -17.44 15.00
C SER A 126 -6.50 -17.81 16.08
N SER A 127 -6.22 -17.52 17.36
CA SER A 127 -7.03 -17.97 18.49
C SER A 127 -8.24 -17.10 18.84
N SER A 128 -8.33 -15.89 18.27
CA SER A 128 -9.42 -14.95 18.55
C SER A 128 -9.95 -14.31 17.28
N SER A 129 -11.20 -13.83 17.31
CA SER A 129 -11.76 -13.05 16.21
C SER A 129 -10.84 -11.89 15.84
N PHE A 130 -10.83 -11.55 14.56
CA PHE A 130 -10.08 -10.42 14.05
C PHE A 130 -11.03 -9.52 13.27
N THR A 131 -10.80 -8.21 13.36
CA THR A 131 -11.60 -7.21 12.69
C THR A 131 -10.69 -6.12 12.17
N ILE A 132 -10.89 -5.76 10.90
CA ILE A 132 -10.23 -4.63 10.25
C ILE A 132 -11.33 -3.72 9.72
N GLY A 133 -11.44 -2.53 10.30
CA GLY A 133 -12.18 -1.41 9.74
C GLY A 133 -11.18 -0.33 9.34
N HIS A 134 -11.36 0.25 8.16
CA HIS A 134 -10.50 1.29 7.65
C HIS A 134 -11.26 2.28 6.76
N ASP A 135 -10.66 3.44 6.58
CA ASP A 135 -11.08 4.48 5.66
C ASP A 135 -9.83 5.13 5.05
N PHE A 136 -9.97 5.77 3.91
CA PHE A 136 -8.89 6.56 3.32
C PHE A 136 -9.41 7.73 2.49
N GLN A 137 -8.55 8.73 2.36
CA GLN A 137 -8.78 9.91 1.53
C GLN A 137 -7.51 10.22 0.75
N TYR A 138 -7.67 10.79 -0.44
CA TYR A 138 -6.54 11.34 -1.18
C TYR A 138 -6.85 12.69 -1.82
N LEU A 139 -5.76 13.39 -2.14
CA LEU A 139 -5.73 14.66 -2.83
C LEU A 139 -4.55 14.70 -3.81
N LEU A 140 -4.80 15.19 -5.03
CA LEU A 140 -3.73 15.50 -5.98
C LEU A 140 -3.07 16.84 -5.61
N SER A 141 -1.75 16.87 -5.59
CA SER A 141 -0.97 18.04 -5.19
C SER A 141 0.24 18.26 -6.08
N SER A 142 0.62 19.53 -6.27
CA SER A 142 1.92 19.87 -6.88
C SER A 142 3.08 19.75 -5.87
N GLN A 143 2.80 19.51 -4.59
CA GLN A 143 3.79 19.51 -3.51
C GLN A 143 4.18 18.09 -3.12
N ASN A 144 5.47 17.87 -2.86
CA ASN A 144 6.01 16.59 -2.37
C ASN A 144 5.97 16.45 -0.83
N VAL A 145 5.20 17.32 -0.16
CA VAL A 145 5.01 17.35 1.30
C VAL A 145 3.56 17.63 1.64
N ILE A 146 3.07 16.96 2.68
CA ILE A 146 1.79 17.28 3.35
C ILE A 146 2.09 18.27 4.46
N LYS A 147 1.34 19.38 4.51
CA LYS A 147 1.39 20.34 5.63
C LYS A 147 0.26 19.98 6.60
N GLN A 148 0.59 19.53 7.81
CA GLN A 148 -0.37 19.37 8.90
C GLN A 148 -0.26 20.57 9.85
N GLY A 149 -1.35 21.35 9.97
CA GLY A 149 -1.43 22.48 10.90
C GLY A 149 -0.30 23.50 10.76
N GLU A 150 0.16 24.03 11.90
CA GLU A 150 1.16 25.11 11.99
C GLU A 150 2.63 24.67 11.83
N GLY A 151 2.95 23.54 11.21
CA GLY A 151 4.35 23.32 10.81
C GLY A 151 4.83 21.92 10.49
N ILE A 152 4.07 20.85 10.77
CA ILE A 152 4.55 19.50 10.51
C ILE A 152 4.48 19.24 9.00
N LYS A 153 5.65 19.11 8.38
CA LYS A 153 5.80 18.72 6.98
C LYS A 153 6.10 17.23 6.91
N GLN A 154 5.16 16.45 6.38
CA GLN A 154 5.36 15.02 6.16
C GLN A 154 5.71 14.74 4.71
N LYS A 155 6.80 14.01 4.49
CA LYS A 155 7.21 13.46 3.19
C LYS A 155 6.75 12.00 3.09
N HIS A 156 7.01 11.37 1.93
CA HIS A 156 6.90 9.92 1.77
C HIS A 156 7.60 9.18 2.93
N TRP A 157 6.99 8.10 3.40
CA TRP A 157 7.57 7.23 4.43
C TRP A 157 7.76 5.80 3.90
N PRO A 158 8.98 5.22 4.04
CA PRO A 158 10.21 5.86 4.52
C PRO A 158 10.71 6.93 3.54
N THR A 159 11.57 7.86 3.98
CA THR A 159 12.06 8.93 3.10
C THR A 159 12.70 8.35 1.84
N ILE A 160 12.31 8.88 0.67
CA ILE A 160 12.93 8.54 -0.61
C ILE A 160 14.31 9.20 -0.62
N ASP A 161 15.36 8.41 -0.38
CA ASP A 161 16.74 8.84 -0.53
C ASP A 161 17.30 8.19 -1.79
N GLU A 162 17.66 9.00 -2.79
CA GLU A 162 18.24 8.50 -4.06
C GLU A 162 19.59 7.79 -3.81
N SER A 163 20.25 8.08 -2.69
CA SER A 163 21.54 7.50 -2.31
C SER A 163 21.42 6.16 -1.55
N GLN A 164 20.21 5.76 -1.14
CA GLN A 164 20.01 4.53 -0.39
C GLN A 164 19.18 3.51 -1.14
N SER A 165 19.82 2.35 -1.39
CA SER A 165 19.17 1.07 -1.61
C SER A 165 18.44 0.63 -0.33
N SER A 166 17.44 1.39 0.11
CA SER A 166 16.60 0.98 1.22
C SER A 166 15.73 -0.18 0.73
N ASP A 167 15.88 -1.32 1.39
CA ASP A 167 15.14 -2.54 1.12
C ASP A 167 13.80 -2.48 1.89
N ASP A 168 12.96 -1.45 1.70
CA ASP A 168 11.64 -1.39 2.36
C ASP A 168 10.51 -1.75 1.39
N ILE A 169 9.54 -2.53 1.89
CA ILE A 169 8.31 -2.86 1.17
C ILE A 169 7.41 -1.64 0.95
N HIS A 170 7.62 -0.60 1.75
CA HIS A 170 6.90 0.67 1.73
C HIS A 170 7.61 1.76 0.92
N LEU A 171 8.64 1.45 0.12
CA LEU A 171 9.16 2.41 -0.84
C LEU A 171 8.34 2.43 -2.14
N PRO A 172 8.31 3.57 -2.84
CA PRO A 172 7.50 3.72 -4.03
C PRO A 172 8.25 3.09 -5.19
N GLN A 173 7.51 2.40 -6.05
CA GLN A 173 8.03 1.76 -7.25
C GLN A 173 7.58 2.51 -8.49
N SER A 174 8.50 2.81 -9.40
CA SER A 174 8.14 3.42 -10.68
C SER A 174 7.22 2.48 -11.47
N ILE A 175 6.14 3.06 -12.00
CA ILE A 175 5.26 2.40 -12.95
C ILE A 175 5.98 2.47 -14.30
N SER A 176 6.64 1.38 -14.70
CA SER A 176 7.25 1.33 -16.03
C SER A 176 6.14 1.49 -17.06
N SER A 177 6.30 2.44 -17.99
CA SER A 177 5.57 2.49 -19.24
C SER A 177 6.04 1.36 -20.17
N ALA A 178 5.91 0.10 -19.73
CA ALA A 178 6.03 -1.01 -20.65
C ALA A 178 4.88 -0.87 -21.65
N LYS A 179 5.19 -0.46 -22.88
CA LYS A 179 4.29 -0.66 -24.02
C LYS A 179 3.88 -2.12 -23.96
N ARG A 180 2.60 -2.40 -23.71
CA ARG A 180 2.02 -3.71 -24.00
C ARG A 180 2.31 -3.94 -25.49
N LYS A 181 3.30 -4.78 -25.79
CA LYS A 181 3.50 -5.32 -27.14
C LYS A 181 2.44 -6.36 -27.39
#